data_AF-A0A2E4ME38-F1
#
_entry.id   AF-A0A2E4ME38-F1
#
_cell.length_a   1.000
_cell.length_b   1.000
_cell.length_c   1.000
_cell.angle_alpha   90.00
_cell.angle_beta   90.00
_cell.angle_gamma   90.00
#
_symmetry.space_group_name_H-M   'P 1'
#
loop_
_entity.id
_entity.type
_entity.pdbx_description
1 polymer ?
#
loop_
_entity_poly.entity_id
_entity_poly.type
_entity_poly.pdbx_seq_one_letter_code
_entity_poly.pdbx_strand_id
1 'polypeptide(L)'
;QDECEYPTVGVLDDINEEIYNDDESVNAYSIYSWTSDDLNRILTGNGIPNHEVGTFPNPDNPNTISEQNVSATFTLCPILVSDTGEPAGGPAGAIAYAINSVKFDPATAGRCNDEGECSLAQGQGNWNIEALGHETFDFGDDMNHAHVQPSGEYHYHGMPELLIDLLEDDESMTLIGWASDGFPVYTRYGYTDANDSSSALISLQPSWRLKSEPDEGRPDTLTALAGGPGQGQNNPNVPIPMGAFTQDFEFVQGLGDLDECNGRVGVTPEFPVGIYYYMVTDDFPFFSRCLKGDFAGGGGGGGVPDCDDVPLGNPCCGDGVCGGPETEDNCPSDCGTAMVPPDLNSFTLSADSVNTSAEAVTVIYTLSASDLDDYLLDYTVRLILNGGPINGGEIMESAGQFNSNLSTASISGAFVFPIGTTEGQWNARVLINDESNNQTNLGPVELAEKNLQSYIIVDNTVLGIEQLNTQPLEFSLFESYPNPFNPVTTIRYTVSDQLQINISVYDMRGNLVKNLLNSIQWPGVKTVQWDATDNYGAAVSAGVYLYKIQAGTFSETKKMIFLK
;
A
#
# COMPACT_ATOMS: atom_id res chain seq x y z
N GLN A 1 3.48 25.83 -6.15
CA GLN A 1 2.18 26.07 -6.83
C GLN A 1 2.31 26.91 -8.11
N ASP A 2 3.34 27.75 -8.31
CA ASP A 2 3.47 28.58 -9.53
C ASP A 2 4.23 27.96 -10.73
N GLU A 3 4.60 26.67 -10.71
CA GLU A 3 5.40 26.03 -11.79
C GLU A 3 4.86 24.67 -12.27
N CYS A 4 3.58 24.36 -12.04
CA CYS A 4 2.97 23.12 -12.52
C CYS A 4 2.39 23.33 -13.93
N GLU A 5 3.04 22.76 -14.94
CA GLU A 5 2.62 22.91 -16.36
C GLU A 5 1.33 22.15 -16.66
N TYR A 6 1.15 20.96 -16.06
CA TYR A 6 -0.01 20.09 -16.27
C TYR A 6 -0.70 19.72 -14.94
N PRO A 7 -1.37 20.66 -14.24
CA PRO A 7 -2.02 20.35 -12.98
C PRO A 7 -3.21 19.42 -13.17
N THR A 8 -3.24 18.31 -12.43
CA THR A 8 -4.34 17.32 -12.43
C THR A 8 -5.17 17.34 -11.15
N VAL A 9 -4.93 18.33 -10.28
CA VAL A 9 -5.70 18.57 -9.06
C VAL A 9 -7.17 18.85 -9.36
N GLY A 10 -8.06 18.30 -8.54
CA GLY A 10 -9.52 18.41 -8.65
C GLY A 10 -10.16 17.50 -9.70
N VAL A 11 -9.38 16.63 -10.36
CA VAL A 11 -9.89 15.70 -11.37
C VAL A 11 -9.80 14.28 -10.81
N LEU A 12 -10.96 13.68 -10.55
CA LEU A 12 -11.12 12.30 -10.05
C LEU A 12 -10.23 12.00 -8.82
N ASP A 13 -10.15 12.95 -7.88
CA ASP A 13 -9.32 12.92 -6.66
C ASP A 13 -10.13 12.98 -5.36
N ASP A 14 -11.45 12.78 -5.45
CA ASP A 14 -12.38 12.60 -4.31
C ASP A 14 -13.40 11.50 -4.66
N ILE A 15 -12.88 10.30 -4.91
CA ILE A 15 -13.68 9.09 -5.17
C ILE A 15 -13.54 8.18 -3.97
N ASN A 16 -14.66 7.65 -3.48
CA ASN A 16 -14.67 6.61 -2.45
C ASN A 16 -15.89 5.73 -2.67
N GLU A 17 -15.67 4.58 -3.31
CA GLU A 17 -16.74 3.71 -3.82
C GLU A 17 -16.62 2.29 -3.25
N GLU A 18 -17.78 1.70 -2.99
CA GLU A 18 -17.94 0.30 -2.58
C GLU A 18 -19.10 -0.28 -3.39
N ILE A 19 -18.78 -1.09 -4.40
CA ILE A 19 -19.75 -1.60 -5.37
C ILE A 19 -19.70 -3.13 -5.33
N TYR A 20 -20.82 -3.77 -5.03
CA TYR A 20 -20.91 -5.23 -5.11
C TYR A 20 -20.95 -5.68 -6.57
N ASN A 21 -20.00 -6.52 -6.97
CA ASN A 21 -19.98 -7.17 -8.28
C ASN A 21 -20.57 -8.59 -8.13
N ASP A 22 -21.73 -8.80 -8.75
CA ASP A 22 -22.49 -10.05 -8.70
C ASP A 22 -22.14 -11.04 -9.82
N ASP A 23 -21.10 -10.75 -10.62
CA ASP A 23 -20.53 -11.70 -11.57
C ASP A 23 -20.12 -13.01 -10.86
N GLU A 24 -20.40 -14.14 -11.50
CA GLU A 24 -20.14 -15.47 -10.94
C GLU A 24 -18.66 -15.67 -10.59
N SER A 25 -17.75 -15.06 -11.38
CA SER A 25 -16.30 -15.16 -11.23
C SER A 25 -15.72 -14.18 -10.20
N VAL A 26 -16.51 -13.20 -9.75
CA VAL A 26 -16.07 -12.16 -8.80
C VAL A 26 -16.73 -12.36 -7.43
N ASN A 27 -18.06 -12.23 -7.35
CA ASN A 27 -18.84 -12.34 -6.11
C ASN A 27 -18.22 -11.60 -4.89
N ALA A 28 -17.74 -10.37 -5.11
CA ALA A 28 -17.02 -9.57 -4.12
C ALA A 28 -17.33 -8.07 -4.29
N TYR A 29 -16.98 -7.27 -3.28
CA TYR A 29 -17.07 -5.82 -3.39
C TYR A 29 -15.84 -5.27 -4.10
N SER A 30 -16.04 -4.44 -5.12
CA SER A 30 -15.03 -3.52 -5.63
C SER A 30 -14.95 -2.31 -4.71
N ILE A 31 -13.82 -2.17 -4.01
CA ILE A 31 -13.59 -1.12 -3.02
C ILE A 31 -12.39 -0.32 -3.49
N TYR A 32 -12.59 0.96 -3.76
CA TYR A 32 -11.52 1.84 -4.19
C TYR A 32 -11.78 3.29 -3.80
N SER A 33 -10.69 3.99 -3.54
CA SER A 33 -10.66 5.38 -3.13
C SER A 33 -9.52 6.09 -3.86
N TRP A 34 -9.86 7.20 -4.53
CA TRP A 34 -8.91 8.15 -5.06
C TRP A 34 -9.03 9.43 -4.25
N THR A 35 -7.97 9.76 -3.53
CA THR A 35 -7.86 10.98 -2.74
C THR A 35 -6.66 11.79 -3.22
N SER A 36 -6.53 13.02 -2.75
CA SER A 36 -5.32 13.80 -2.98
C SER A 36 -4.85 14.51 -1.71
N ASP A 37 -3.53 14.61 -1.56
CA ASP A 37 -2.91 15.65 -0.73
C ASP A 37 -2.56 16.88 -1.61
N ASP A 38 -1.89 17.90 -1.06
CA ASP A 38 -1.53 19.12 -1.81
C ASP A 38 -0.54 18.87 -2.98
N LEU A 39 0.05 17.68 -3.07
CA LEU A 39 1.11 17.30 -4.02
C LEU A 39 0.78 16.04 -4.84
N ASN A 40 0.07 15.08 -4.25
CA ASN A 40 -0.08 13.74 -4.78
C ASN A 40 -1.53 13.27 -4.82
N ARG A 41 -1.86 12.49 -5.86
CA ARG A 41 -3.04 11.64 -5.95
C ARG A 41 -2.71 10.30 -5.30
N ILE A 42 -3.57 9.83 -4.40
CA ILE A 42 -3.41 8.62 -3.62
C ILE A 42 -4.55 7.66 -3.97
N LEU A 43 -4.19 6.51 -4.52
CA LEU A 43 -5.07 5.38 -4.75
C LEU A 43 -4.96 4.40 -3.58
N THR A 44 -6.09 4.03 -3.00
CA THR A 44 -6.22 2.81 -2.19
C THR A 44 -7.37 1.97 -2.72
N GLY A 45 -7.22 0.65 -2.80
CA GLY A 45 -8.28 -0.22 -3.29
C GLY A 45 -7.96 -1.69 -3.16
N ASN A 46 -8.87 -2.54 -3.65
CA ASN A 46 -8.74 -3.98 -3.55
C ASN A 46 -8.56 -4.71 -4.89
N GLY A 47 -8.40 -3.99 -6.00
CA GLY A 47 -8.14 -4.58 -7.32
C GLY A 47 -9.25 -5.46 -7.86
N ILE A 48 -10.45 -5.40 -7.27
CA ILE A 48 -11.63 -6.13 -7.74
C ILE A 48 -12.33 -5.28 -8.82
N PRO A 49 -12.62 -5.83 -10.01
CA PRO A 49 -13.34 -5.10 -11.04
C PRO A 49 -14.77 -4.78 -10.56
N ASN A 50 -15.27 -3.59 -10.91
CA ASN A 50 -16.63 -3.14 -10.64
C ASN A 50 -17.61 -3.39 -11.79
N HIS A 51 -17.20 -4.17 -12.78
CA HIS A 51 -17.97 -4.51 -13.98
C HIS A 51 -17.95 -6.03 -14.22
N GLU A 52 -18.83 -6.52 -15.10
CA GLU A 52 -18.87 -7.92 -15.50
C GLU A 52 -17.54 -8.36 -16.13
N VAL A 53 -17.16 -9.62 -15.90
CA VAL A 53 -15.88 -10.19 -16.36
C VAL A 53 -16.11 -11.52 -17.09
N GLY A 54 -15.04 -12.06 -17.68
CA GLY A 54 -15.06 -13.41 -18.21
C GLY A 54 -15.27 -14.47 -17.12
N THR A 55 -15.53 -15.70 -17.54
CA THR A 55 -15.55 -16.82 -16.62
C THR A 55 -14.14 -17.13 -16.13
N PHE A 56 -13.91 -17.05 -14.81
CA PHE A 56 -12.67 -17.47 -14.16
C PHE A 56 -12.98 -18.38 -12.97
N PRO A 57 -12.29 -19.53 -12.83
CA PRO A 57 -11.26 -20.06 -13.73
C PRO A 57 -11.85 -20.62 -15.03
N ASN A 58 -11.08 -20.59 -16.12
CA ASN A 58 -11.39 -21.19 -17.41
C ASN A 58 -10.28 -22.17 -17.88
N PRO A 59 -10.43 -22.91 -18.99
CA PRO A 59 -9.44 -23.88 -19.45
C PRO A 59 -8.05 -23.29 -19.72
N ASP A 60 -7.99 -22.02 -20.14
CA ASP A 60 -6.80 -21.31 -20.58
C ASP A 60 -6.27 -20.33 -19.51
N ASN A 61 -7.01 -20.17 -18.41
CA ASN A 61 -6.59 -19.52 -17.16
C ASN A 61 -7.24 -20.18 -15.92
N PRO A 62 -6.51 -21.01 -15.14
CA PRO A 62 -7.05 -21.76 -14.02
C PRO A 62 -7.16 -20.95 -12.72
N ASN A 63 -6.85 -19.65 -12.75
CA ASN A 63 -6.80 -18.81 -11.56
C ASN A 63 -8.18 -18.20 -11.27
N THR A 64 -8.40 -17.82 -10.01
CA THR A 64 -9.67 -17.23 -9.54
C THR A 64 -9.40 -15.83 -9.02
N ILE A 65 -10.31 -14.89 -9.34
CA ILE A 65 -10.19 -13.49 -8.89
C ILE A 65 -10.25 -13.45 -7.36
N SER A 66 -9.34 -12.68 -6.75
CA SER A 66 -9.33 -12.44 -5.31
C SER A 66 -8.89 -11.01 -5.01
N GLU A 67 -9.28 -10.51 -3.83
CA GLU A 67 -8.90 -9.16 -3.40
C GLU A 67 -7.38 -9.03 -3.28
N GLN A 68 -6.88 -7.91 -3.79
CA GLN A 68 -5.50 -7.48 -3.68
C GLN A 68 -5.38 -6.33 -2.68
N ASN A 69 -4.16 -5.96 -2.31
CA ASN A 69 -3.91 -4.74 -1.54
C ASN A 69 -3.31 -3.68 -2.47
N VAL A 70 -4.17 -2.86 -3.08
CA VAL A 70 -3.74 -1.81 -4.02
C VAL A 70 -3.52 -0.51 -3.24
N SER A 71 -2.29 -0.01 -3.29
CA SER A 71 -1.94 1.31 -2.75
C SER A 71 -0.89 1.93 -3.65
N ALA A 72 -1.20 3.09 -4.23
CA ALA A 72 -0.31 3.79 -5.15
C ALA A 72 -0.42 5.31 -4.98
N THR A 73 0.67 6.01 -5.25
CA THR A 73 0.75 7.47 -5.16
C THR A 73 1.31 8.03 -6.45
N PHE A 74 0.67 9.06 -6.98
CA PHE A 74 0.98 9.68 -8.27
C PHE A 74 1.12 11.19 -8.07
N THR A 75 1.99 11.84 -8.82
CA THR A 75 2.08 13.32 -8.77
C THR A 75 0.80 13.96 -9.31
N LEU A 76 0.33 15.02 -8.66
CA LEU A 76 -0.73 15.89 -9.22
C LEU A 76 -0.18 16.87 -10.26
N CYS A 77 1.14 16.96 -10.38
CA CYS A 77 1.86 17.86 -11.27
C CYS A 77 2.82 17.07 -12.16
N PRO A 78 2.31 16.25 -13.08
CA PRO A 78 3.15 15.55 -14.05
C PRO A 78 3.92 16.54 -14.92
N ILE A 79 5.17 16.19 -15.22
CA ILE A 79 6.06 16.94 -16.11
C ILE A 79 6.61 15.99 -17.16
N LEU A 80 6.72 16.44 -18.40
CA LEU A 80 7.38 15.66 -19.45
C LEU A 80 8.89 15.72 -19.26
N VAL A 81 9.53 14.57 -19.04
CA VAL A 81 10.99 14.46 -18.84
C VAL A 81 11.69 13.69 -19.95
N SER A 82 10.92 12.99 -20.80
CA SER A 82 11.45 12.23 -21.93
C SER A 82 10.66 12.51 -23.20
N ASP A 83 11.37 12.80 -24.30
CA ASP A 83 10.77 12.99 -25.63
C ASP A 83 10.26 11.66 -26.21
N THR A 84 10.92 10.55 -25.86
CA THR A 84 10.62 9.21 -26.37
C THR A 84 9.99 8.27 -25.34
N GLY A 85 10.04 8.66 -24.07
CA GLY A 85 9.58 7.88 -22.94
C GLY A 85 10.56 6.80 -22.48
N GLU A 86 10.40 6.41 -21.22
CA GLU A 86 11.19 5.38 -20.53
C GLU A 86 10.35 4.11 -20.38
N PRO A 87 10.89 2.92 -20.68
CA PRO A 87 10.17 1.66 -20.54
C PRO A 87 9.59 1.48 -19.13
N ALA A 88 8.32 1.08 -19.04
CA ALA A 88 7.60 0.88 -17.79
C ALA A 88 6.62 -0.31 -17.88
N GLY A 89 6.21 -0.85 -16.74
CA GLY A 89 5.33 -2.02 -16.66
C GLY A 89 6.03 -3.32 -16.25
N GLY A 90 5.26 -4.41 -16.07
CA GLY A 90 5.77 -5.71 -15.67
C GLY A 90 6.43 -5.72 -14.28
N PRO A 91 7.59 -6.41 -14.08
CA PRO A 91 8.26 -6.49 -12.77
C PRO A 91 8.70 -5.14 -12.18
N ALA A 92 8.75 -4.08 -13.00
CA ALA A 92 9.11 -2.73 -12.57
C ALA A 92 7.96 -1.98 -11.88
N GLY A 93 6.77 -2.58 -11.80
CA GLY A 93 5.55 -1.97 -11.26
C GLY A 93 4.48 -1.76 -12.32
N ALA A 94 3.25 -1.48 -11.89
CA ALA A 94 2.15 -1.18 -12.79
C ALA A 94 2.43 0.11 -13.57
N ILE A 95 2.09 0.13 -14.86
CA ILE A 95 2.27 1.32 -15.70
C ILE A 95 1.13 2.33 -15.53
N ALA A 96 -0.07 1.84 -15.18
CA ALA A 96 -1.22 2.65 -14.86
C ALA A 96 -2.22 1.86 -14.01
N TYR A 97 -3.15 2.59 -13.40
CA TYR A 97 -4.32 2.02 -12.72
C TYR A 97 -5.60 2.61 -13.30
N ALA A 98 -6.58 1.74 -13.54
CA ALA A 98 -7.94 2.14 -13.84
C ALA A 98 -8.61 2.75 -12.60
N ILE A 99 -9.67 3.54 -12.81
CA ILE A 99 -10.36 4.23 -11.70
C ILE A 99 -10.90 3.25 -10.66
N ASN A 100 -11.17 2.00 -11.04
CA ASN A 100 -11.69 0.94 -10.16
C ASN A 100 -10.57 0.18 -9.41
N SER A 101 -9.34 0.71 -9.39
CA SER A 101 -8.14 0.12 -8.79
C SER A 101 -7.53 -1.10 -9.50
N VAL A 102 -8.11 -1.56 -10.62
CA VAL A 102 -7.51 -2.63 -11.42
C VAL A 102 -6.30 -2.09 -12.20
N LYS A 103 -5.18 -2.82 -12.16
CA LYS A 103 -3.94 -2.39 -12.84
C LYS A 103 -4.00 -2.62 -14.35
N PHE A 104 -3.28 -1.78 -15.07
CA PHE A 104 -2.85 -2.06 -16.44
C PHE A 104 -1.47 -2.70 -16.43
N ASP A 105 -1.36 -3.87 -17.05
CA ASP A 105 -0.09 -4.57 -17.26
C ASP A 105 -0.09 -5.15 -18.67
N PRO A 106 0.10 -4.31 -19.71
CA PRO A 106 -0.03 -4.75 -21.09
C PRO A 106 1.04 -5.78 -21.48
N ALA A 107 2.14 -5.89 -20.73
CA ALA A 107 3.27 -6.76 -21.07
C ALA A 107 3.07 -8.14 -20.46
N THR A 108 3.60 -9.16 -21.14
CA THR A 108 3.60 -10.52 -20.58
C THR A 108 5.00 -10.89 -20.10
N ALA A 109 5.06 -11.84 -19.16
CA ALA A 109 6.29 -12.54 -18.81
C ALA A 109 6.64 -13.69 -19.79
N GLY A 110 5.85 -13.81 -20.87
CA GLY A 110 5.98 -14.88 -21.85
C GLY A 110 7.12 -14.60 -22.82
N ARG A 111 7.97 -15.61 -23.07
CA ARG A 111 9.09 -15.48 -24.00
C ARG A 111 9.36 -16.75 -24.79
N CYS A 112 9.95 -16.57 -25.98
CA CYS A 112 10.48 -17.65 -26.81
C CYS A 112 11.97 -17.44 -27.14
N ASN A 113 12.69 -18.55 -27.33
CA ASN A 113 13.98 -18.56 -28.00
C ASN A 113 13.85 -18.72 -29.52
N ASP A 114 14.97 -18.67 -30.23
CA ASP A 114 15.04 -18.72 -31.70
C ASP A 114 14.62 -20.09 -32.26
N GLU A 115 14.66 -21.15 -31.44
CA GLU A 115 14.21 -22.50 -31.78
C GLU A 115 12.69 -22.69 -31.64
N GLY A 116 11.96 -21.66 -31.19
CA GLY A 116 10.52 -21.73 -30.96
C GLY A 116 10.11 -22.48 -29.69
N GLU A 117 11.03 -22.60 -28.74
CA GLU A 117 10.73 -23.08 -27.38
C GLU A 117 10.25 -21.89 -26.56
N CYS A 118 8.97 -21.92 -26.19
CA CYS A 118 8.28 -20.80 -25.57
C CYS A 118 7.81 -21.14 -24.16
N SER A 119 7.71 -20.13 -23.30
CA SER A 119 7.00 -20.22 -22.03
C SER A 119 6.09 -19.03 -21.86
N LEU A 120 4.85 -19.26 -21.41
CA LEU A 120 3.88 -18.21 -21.09
C LEU A 120 4.17 -17.53 -19.74
N ALA A 121 4.96 -18.18 -18.88
CA ALA A 121 5.39 -17.63 -17.61
C ALA A 121 6.90 -17.81 -17.44
N GLN A 122 7.60 -16.71 -17.13
CA GLN A 122 9.04 -16.70 -16.84
C GLN A 122 9.89 -17.34 -17.95
N GLY A 123 9.55 -17.08 -19.22
CA GLY A 123 10.28 -17.62 -20.36
C GLY A 123 11.68 -17.03 -20.49
N GLN A 124 12.56 -17.77 -21.17
CA GLN A 124 13.86 -17.28 -21.60
C GLN A 124 13.84 -17.03 -23.11
N GLY A 125 14.72 -16.15 -23.58
CA GLY A 125 14.84 -15.80 -24.99
C GLY A 125 14.58 -14.32 -25.26
N ASN A 126 14.67 -13.96 -26.54
CA ASN A 126 14.68 -12.58 -27.01
C ASN A 126 13.32 -12.12 -27.54
N TRP A 127 12.37 -13.03 -27.69
CA TRP A 127 11.06 -12.77 -28.28
C TRP A 127 10.03 -12.67 -27.17
N ASN A 128 9.49 -11.47 -26.92
CA ASN A 128 8.47 -11.24 -25.89
C ASN A 128 7.10 -11.50 -26.49
N ILE A 129 6.33 -12.39 -25.88
CA ILE A 129 5.00 -12.77 -26.36
C ILE A 129 4.00 -11.66 -26.04
N GLU A 130 3.18 -11.28 -27.01
CA GLU A 130 2.05 -10.38 -26.76
C GLU A 130 0.88 -11.15 -26.13
N ALA A 131 0.09 -10.48 -25.28
CA ALA A 131 -1.15 -11.09 -24.79
C ALA A 131 -2.25 -11.09 -25.87
N LEU A 132 -2.20 -10.10 -26.77
CA LEU A 132 -3.28 -9.76 -27.68
C LEU A 132 -2.80 -9.68 -29.13
N GLY A 133 -3.73 -9.75 -30.07
CA GLY A 133 -3.45 -9.56 -31.51
C GLY A 133 -3.06 -10.84 -32.27
N HIS A 134 -3.14 -12.01 -31.63
CA HIS A 134 -2.88 -13.31 -32.26
C HIS A 134 -3.63 -14.45 -31.56
N GLU A 135 -3.70 -15.61 -32.22
CA GLU A 135 -4.37 -16.82 -31.70
C GLU A 135 -3.37 -17.91 -31.26
N THR A 136 -2.07 -17.66 -31.32
CA THR A 136 -1.04 -18.70 -31.08
C THR A 136 -0.79 -18.95 -29.60
N PHE A 137 -0.75 -17.90 -28.80
CA PHE A 137 -0.59 -17.97 -27.35
C PHE A 137 -1.85 -17.42 -26.72
N ASP A 138 -2.56 -18.27 -25.99
CA ASP A 138 -3.82 -17.93 -25.33
C ASP A 138 -3.56 -17.84 -23.82
N PHE A 139 -3.84 -16.67 -23.25
CA PHE A 139 -3.69 -16.39 -21.81
C PHE A 139 -5.01 -16.53 -21.04
N GLY A 140 -6.07 -16.97 -21.73
CA GLY A 140 -7.42 -17.09 -21.20
C GLY A 140 -8.02 -15.74 -20.82
N ASP A 141 -7.70 -14.70 -21.59
CA ASP A 141 -8.24 -13.36 -21.41
C ASP A 141 -9.74 -13.29 -21.73
N ASP A 142 -10.41 -12.32 -21.12
CA ASP A 142 -11.83 -12.09 -21.29
C ASP A 142 -12.14 -10.95 -22.28
N MET A 143 -13.41 -10.58 -22.39
CA MET A 143 -13.87 -9.48 -23.25
C MET A 143 -13.29 -8.11 -22.87
N ASN A 144 -12.72 -7.96 -21.67
CA ASN A 144 -12.05 -6.75 -21.22
C ASN A 144 -10.54 -6.80 -21.51
N HIS A 145 -10.09 -7.77 -22.32
CA HIS A 145 -8.69 -8.03 -22.61
C HIS A 145 -7.87 -8.20 -21.33
N ALA A 146 -8.46 -8.87 -20.33
CA ALA A 146 -7.90 -9.04 -19.00
C ALA A 146 -7.93 -10.49 -18.58
N HIS A 147 -7.02 -10.84 -17.68
CA HIS A 147 -6.99 -12.16 -17.09
C HIS A 147 -6.51 -12.14 -15.64
N VAL A 148 -6.51 -13.31 -15.00
CA VAL A 148 -6.19 -13.45 -13.58
C VAL A 148 -4.79 -14.04 -13.40
N GLN A 149 -3.97 -13.42 -12.57
CA GLN A 149 -2.65 -13.95 -12.19
C GLN A 149 -2.76 -15.08 -11.17
N PRO A 150 -1.71 -15.90 -10.95
CA PRO A 150 -1.71 -16.93 -9.90
C PRO A 150 -1.96 -16.40 -8.47
N SER A 151 -1.72 -15.11 -8.22
CA SER A 151 -2.06 -14.41 -6.97
C SER A 151 -3.56 -14.13 -6.81
N GLY A 152 -4.35 -14.30 -7.87
CA GLY A 152 -5.76 -13.91 -7.96
C GLY A 152 -5.98 -12.48 -8.44
N GLU A 153 -4.91 -11.76 -8.82
CA GLU A 153 -4.99 -10.40 -9.35
C GLU A 153 -5.54 -10.38 -10.78
N TYR A 154 -6.71 -9.79 -10.95
CA TYR A 154 -7.27 -9.44 -12.26
C TYR A 154 -6.60 -8.17 -12.79
N HIS A 155 -6.23 -8.14 -14.08
CA HIS A 155 -5.53 -7.00 -14.69
C HIS A 155 -5.77 -6.91 -16.20
N TYR A 156 -5.73 -5.68 -16.72
CA TYR A 156 -5.94 -5.41 -18.14
C TYR A 156 -4.64 -5.46 -18.93
N HIS A 157 -4.66 -6.17 -20.06
CA HIS A 157 -3.64 -6.05 -21.10
C HIS A 157 -3.99 -5.03 -22.18
N GLY A 158 -5.28 -4.75 -22.35
CA GLY A 158 -5.80 -3.88 -23.40
C GLY A 158 -7.06 -3.15 -22.97
N MET A 159 -8.00 -3.01 -23.91
CA MET A 159 -9.18 -2.19 -23.73
C MET A 159 -10.19 -2.82 -22.74
N PRO A 160 -10.51 -2.15 -21.61
CA PRO A 160 -11.45 -2.70 -20.63
C PRO A 160 -12.89 -2.38 -21.06
N GLU A 161 -13.42 -3.12 -22.05
CA GLU A 161 -14.71 -2.85 -22.71
C GLU A 161 -15.88 -2.57 -21.74
N LEU A 162 -16.05 -3.39 -20.72
CA LEU A 162 -17.20 -3.27 -19.80
C LEU A 162 -16.97 -2.22 -18.70
N LEU A 163 -15.72 -1.86 -18.42
CA LEU A 163 -15.43 -0.65 -17.65
C LEU A 163 -15.77 0.59 -18.47
N ILE A 164 -15.43 0.58 -19.75
CA ILE A 164 -15.75 1.64 -20.68
C ILE A 164 -17.26 1.81 -20.78
N ASP A 165 -18.04 0.74 -20.98
CA ASP A 165 -19.52 0.79 -20.98
C ASP A 165 -20.11 1.37 -19.68
N LEU A 166 -19.44 1.15 -18.54
CA LEU A 166 -19.84 1.69 -17.25
C LEU A 166 -19.56 3.20 -17.12
N LEU A 167 -18.52 3.69 -17.79
CA LEU A 167 -18.04 5.07 -17.72
C LEU A 167 -18.45 5.94 -18.91
N GLU A 168 -18.76 5.33 -20.05
CA GLU A 168 -19.01 6.03 -21.30
C GLU A 168 -20.23 6.93 -21.21
N ASP A 169 -20.01 8.15 -21.64
CA ASP A 169 -21.04 9.06 -22.11
C ASP A 169 -20.82 9.16 -23.62
N ASP A 170 -21.79 8.70 -24.43
CA ASP A 170 -21.76 8.50 -25.90
C ASP A 170 -21.28 9.75 -26.72
N GLU A 171 -20.98 10.86 -26.07
CA GLU A 171 -20.68 12.17 -26.65
C GLU A 171 -19.28 12.73 -26.30
N SER A 172 -18.40 12.01 -25.57
CA SER A 172 -17.12 12.57 -25.11
C SER A 172 -15.93 11.58 -25.04
N MET A 173 -14.72 12.10 -24.77
CA MET A 173 -13.56 11.28 -24.47
C MET A 173 -13.70 10.67 -23.08
N THR A 174 -13.38 9.38 -22.93
CA THR A 174 -13.55 8.66 -21.65
C THR A 174 -12.23 8.57 -20.88
N LEU A 175 -12.13 9.29 -19.77
CA LEU A 175 -11.04 9.17 -18.81
C LEU A 175 -11.27 7.91 -17.94
N ILE A 176 -10.33 6.97 -17.98
CA ILE A 176 -10.49 5.67 -17.32
C ILE A 176 -9.49 5.40 -16.20
N GLY A 177 -8.48 6.26 -16.03
CA GLY A 177 -7.42 6.01 -15.06
C GLY A 177 -6.26 6.98 -15.12
N TRP A 178 -5.22 6.63 -14.38
CA TRP A 178 -4.00 7.43 -14.21
C TRP A 178 -2.76 6.56 -14.42
N ALA A 179 -1.83 7.07 -15.21
CA ALA A 179 -0.53 6.47 -15.39
C ALA A 179 0.37 6.73 -14.17
N SER A 180 1.39 5.89 -13.99
CA SER A 180 2.28 5.95 -12.83
C SER A 180 3.11 7.24 -12.75
N ASP A 181 3.21 7.99 -13.84
CA ASP A 181 3.83 9.32 -13.93
C ASP A 181 2.85 10.48 -13.70
N GLY A 182 1.59 10.19 -13.37
CA GLY A 182 0.55 11.18 -13.04
C GLY A 182 -0.24 11.70 -14.24
N PHE A 183 0.12 11.34 -15.48
CA PHE A 183 -0.68 11.72 -16.65
C PHE A 183 -1.96 10.88 -16.78
N PRO A 184 -3.05 11.45 -17.32
CA PRO A 184 -4.32 10.75 -17.48
C PRO A 184 -4.28 9.69 -18.57
N VAL A 185 -5.13 8.67 -18.43
CA VAL A 185 -5.32 7.57 -19.38
C VAL A 185 -6.72 7.61 -19.96
N TYR A 186 -6.83 7.74 -21.28
CA TYR A 186 -8.09 7.73 -22.02
C TYR A 186 -8.20 6.49 -22.92
N THR A 187 -9.40 6.21 -23.42
CA THR A 187 -9.66 5.09 -24.32
C THR A 187 -10.20 5.56 -25.67
N ARG A 188 -9.83 4.81 -26.73
CA ARG A 188 -10.44 4.79 -28.07
C ARG A 188 -10.52 6.13 -28.81
N TYR A 189 -11.31 7.08 -28.32
CA TYR A 189 -11.65 8.31 -29.00
C TYR A 189 -10.86 9.53 -28.51
N GLY A 190 -10.53 10.39 -29.45
CA GLY A 190 -10.02 11.73 -29.16
C GLY A 190 -10.32 12.70 -30.30
N TYR A 191 -10.09 13.99 -30.03
CA TYR A 191 -10.33 15.04 -31.00
C TYR A 191 -9.48 14.90 -32.26
N THR A 192 -10.08 15.12 -33.44
CA THR A 192 -9.38 15.08 -34.73
C THR A 192 -8.28 16.14 -34.80
N ASP A 193 -8.55 17.34 -34.27
CA ASP A 193 -7.52 18.33 -33.98
C ASP A 193 -7.24 18.31 -32.48
N ALA A 194 -6.04 17.87 -32.11
CA ALA A 194 -5.63 17.74 -30.71
C ALA A 194 -5.68 19.07 -29.94
N ASN A 195 -5.75 20.22 -30.61
CA ASN A 195 -5.82 21.54 -29.96
C ASN A 195 -7.22 22.16 -29.98
N ASP A 196 -8.24 21.45 -30.49
CA ASP A 196 -9.61 21.97 -30.64
C ASP A 196 -10.65 20.98 -30.11
N SER A 197 -11.21 21.28 -28.95
CA SER A 197 -12.26 20.49 -28.29
C SER A 197 -13.62 20.59 -28.97
N SER A 198 -13.75 21.43 -30.00
CA SER A 198 -14.93 21.49 -30.87
C SER A 198 -14.79 20.65 -32.14
N SER A 199 -13.60 20.07 -32.37
CA SER A 199 -13.39 19.17 -33.51
C SER A 199 -14.09 17.82 -33.29
N ALA A 200 -14.29 17.07 -34.38
CA ALA A 200 -14.94 15.77 -34.30
C ALA A 200 -14.08 14.76 -33.52
N LEU A 201 -14.72 13.83 -32.81
CA LEU A 201 -14.04 12.69 -32.23
C LEU A 201 -13.75 11.64 -33.31
N ILE A 202 -12.55 11.06 -33.26
CA ILE A 202 -12.09 9.94 -34.09
C ILE A 202 -11.48 8.87 -33.20
N SER A 203 -11.51 7.62 -33.66
CA SER A 203 -10.73 6.55 -33.02
C SER A 203 -9.25 6.81 -33.30
N LEU A 204 -8.47 7.12 -32.26
CA LEU A 204 -7.06 7.47 -32.39
C LEU A 204 -6.23 6.24 -32.74
N GLN A 205 -5.37 6.39 -33.75
CA GLN A 205 -4.58 5.29 -34.26
C GLN A 205 -3.14 5.32 -33.70
N PRO A 206 -2.61 4.18 -33.21
CA PRO A 206 -1.20 4.08 -32.87
C PRO A 206 -0.27 4.36 -34.06
N SER A 207 0.93 4.87 -33.79
CA SER A 207 1.99 5.01 -34.81
C SER A 207 2.87 3.76 -34.94
N TRP A 208 2.37 2.61 -34.52
CA TRP A 208 3.05 1.32 -34.62
C TRP A 208 2.47 0.49 -35.77
N ARG A 209 3.30 -0.31 -36.41
CA ARG A 209 2.84 -1.28 -37.42
C ARG A 209 3.65 -2.57 -37.37
N LEU A 210 3.06 -3.63 -37.91
CA LEU A 210 3.80 -4.86 -38.19
C LEU A 210 4.90 -4.61 -39.23
N LYS A 211 6.08 -5.14 -38.95
CA LYS A 211 7.19 -5.20 -39.91
C LYS A 211 6.81 -6.06 -41.11
N SER A 212 7.30 -5.70 -42.29
CA SER A 212 7.04 -6.46 -43.51
C SER A 212 7.87 -7.75 -43.60
N GLU A 213 9.00 -7.81 -42.89
CA GLU A 213 9.92 -8.95 -42.86
C GLU A 213 10.26 -9.26 -41.39
N PRO A 214 10.40 -10.55 -41.04
CA PRO A 214 10.79 -10.94 -39.69
C PRO A 214 12.26 -10.59 -39.41
N ASP A 215 12.55 -10.27 -38.16
CA ASP A 215 13.92 -10.07 -37.66
C ASP A 215 14.71 -11.40 -37.69
N GLU A 216 16.05 -11.32 -37.78
CA GLU A 216 16.91 -12.51 -37.76
C GLU A 216 16.78 -13.26 -36.43
N GLY A 217 16.62 -14.60 -36.50
CA GLY A 217 16.42 -15.45 -35.32
C GLY A 217 14.98 -15.56 -34.86
N ARG A 218 14.02 -14.85 -35.48
CA ARG A 218 12.61 -14.95 -35.12
C ARG A 218 12.07 -16.37 -35.34
N PRO A 219 11.51 -17.04 -34.31
CA PRO A 219 10.88 -18.33 -34.50
C PRO A 219 9.56 -18.17 -35.27
N ASP A 220 9.32 -19.03 -36.25
CA ASP A 220 8.08 -19.08 -37.04
C ASP A 220 7.18 -20.27 -36.67
N THR A 221 7.66 -21.13 -35.77
CA THR A 221 7.02 -22.38 -35.41
C THR A 221 7.23 -22.64 -33.92
N LEU A 222 6.15 -22.91 -33.20
CA LEU A 222 6.17 -23.32 -31.81
C LEU A 222 6.58 -24.80 -31.72
N THR A 223 7.71 -25.05 -31.06
CA THR A 223 8.31 -26.39 -30.92
C THR A 223 8.21 -26.94 -29.51
N ALA A 224 8.08 -26.07 -28.51
CA ALA A 224 7.74 -26.43 -27.13
C ALA A 224 6.98 -25.29 -26.44
N LEU A 225 6.04 -25.64 -25.54
CA LEU A 225 5.31 -24.66 -24.74
C LEU A 225 5.31 -25.04 -23.26
N ALA A 226 5.77 -24.12 -22.41
CA ALA A 226 5.79 -24.19 -20.96
C ALA A 226 5.06 -22.99 -20.30
N GLY A 227 4.88 -23.00 -18.97
CA GLY A 227 4.41 -21.86 -18.18
C GLY A 227 2.91 -21.45 -18.19
N GLY A 228 1.98 -22.19 -18.81
CA GLY A 228 0.53 -21.87 -18.82
C GLY A 228 -0.39 -23.06 -19.12
N PRO A 229 -1.71 -22.90 -19.19
CA PRO A 229 -2.61 -24.05 -19.34
C PRO A 229 -2.37 -24.84 -20.64
N GLY A 230 -2.53 -26.17 -20.58
CA GLY A 230 -2.04 -27.07 -21.65
C GLY A 230 -0.56 -27.49 -21.56
N GLN A 231 0.08 -27.30 -20.40
CA GLN A 231 1.47 -27.73 -20.12
C GLN A 231 1.83 -29.16 -20.56
N GLY A 232 3.05 -29.30 -21.10
CA GLY A 232 3.67 -30.60 -21.41
C GLY A 232 3.52 -31.07 -22.85
N GLN A 233 3.04 -30.23 -23.75
CA GLN A 233 3.04 -30.53 -25.19
C GLN A 233 4.47 -30.46 -25.74
N ASN A 234 5.10 -31.62 -25.86
CA ASN A 234 6.31 -31.76 -26.66
C ASN A 234 5.92 -31.72 -28.14
N ASN A 235 6.43 -30.74 -28.88
CA ASN A 235 6.36 -30.63 -30.33
C ASN A 235 4.96 -30.32 -30.94
N PRO A 236 4.31 -29.21 -30.54
CA PRO A 236 3.02 -28.82 -31.10
C PRO A 236 3.10 -28.50 -32.61
N ASN A 237 4.26 -28.07 -33.13
CA ASN A 237 4.47 -27.69 -34.54
C ASN A 237 3.41 -26.71 -35.06
N VAL A 238 3.07 -25.71 -34.23
CA VAL A 238 2.06 -24.71 -34.54
C VAL A 238 2.76 -23.48 -35.14
N PRO A 239 2.32 -22.95 -36.29
CA PRO A 239 2.88 -21.72 -36.85
C PRO A 239 2.71 -20.52 -35.91
N ILE A 240 3.74 -19.68 -35.80
CA ILE A 240 3.74 -18.41 -35.06
C ILE A 240 3.68 -17.26 -36.09
N PRO A 241 2.49 -16.68 -36.35
CA PRO A 241 2.34 -15.59 -37.31
C PRO A 241 3.04 -14.31 -36.81
N MET A 242 3.36 -13.39 -37.72
CA MET A 242 3.80 -12.04 -37.37
C MET A 242 2.73 -11.35 -36.49
N GLY A 243 3.19 -10.60 -35.49
CA GLY A 243 2.35 -9.96 -34.48
C GLY A 243 2.27 -10.74 -33.17
N ALA A 244 2.87 -11.93 -33.12
CA ALA A 244 2.96 -12.73 -31.91
C ALA A 244 3.94 -12.17 -30.88
N PHE A 245 4.91 -11.36 -31.34
CA PHE A 245 5.95 -10.81 -30.48
C PHE A 245 5.99 -9.28 -30.52
N THR A 246 6.37 -8.64 -29.41
CA THR A 246 6.61 -7.18 -29.36
C THR A 246 7.57 -6.74 -30.46
N GLN A 247 8.60 -7.55 -30.73
CA GLN A 247 9.64 -7.30 -31.72
C GLN A 247 9.12 -7.35 -33.18
N ASP A 248 7.93 -7.89 -33.41
CA ASP A 248 7.32 -7.91 -34.75
C ASP A 248 6.82 -6.53 -35.19
N PHE A 249 6.76 -5.58 -34.27
CA PHE A 249 6.27 -4.23 -34.51
C PHE A 249 7.42 -3.22 -34.60
N GLU A 250 7.20 -2.17 -35.39
CA GLU A 250 8.09 -1.01 -35.50
C GLU A 250 7.29 0.29 -35.34
N PHE A 251 7.87 1.24 -34.62
CA PHE A 251 7.34 2.60 -34.53
C PHE A 251 7.67 3.38 -35.81
N VAL A 252 6.67 4.07 -36.35
CA VAL A 252 6.80 4.93 -37.52
C VAL A 252 6.17 6.28 -37.23
N GLN A 253 7.02 7.27 -36.95
CA GLN A 253 6.58 8.62 -36.62
C GLN A 253 5.60 9.19 -37.66
N GLY A 254 4.41 9.58 -37.19
CA GLY A 254 3.36 10.18 -38.03
C GLY A 254 2.57 9.18 -38.87
N LEU A 255 2.68 7.87 -38.60
CA LEU A 255 1.81 6.87 -39.20
C LEU A 255 0.38 6.97 -38.68
N GLY A 256 0.23 7.11 -37.36
CA GLY A 256 -1.04 7.32 -36.67
C GLY A 256 -1.09 8.69 -35.99
N ASP A 257 -1.98 8.79 -35.01
CA ASP A 257 -2.24 10.01 -34.23
C ASP A 257 -1.41 10.08 -32.93
N LEU A 258 -0.84 8.95 -32.51
CA LEU A 258 -0.17 8.77 -31.22
C LEU A 258 1.34 8.63 -31.37
N ASP A 259 2.07 8.97 -30.32
CA ASP A 259 3.52 8.81 -30.23
C ASP A 259 3.94 7.38 -29.85
N GLU A 260 5.24 7.17 -29.61
CA GLU A 260 5.79 5.83 -29.36
C GLU A 260 5.33 5.22 -28.03
N CYS A 261 4.96 6.04 -27.04
CA CYS A 261 4.34 5.60 -25.78
C CYS A 261 2.82 5.51 -25.87
N ASN A 262 2.26 5.52 -27.08
CA ASN A 262 0.83 5.44 -27.33
C ASN A 262 0.05 6.59 -26.69
N GLY A 263 0.63 7.79 -26.64
CA GLY A 263 -0.01 9.00 -26.13
C GLY A 263 0.11 10.18 -27.08
N ARG A 264 -0.45 11.31 -26.68
CA ARG A 264 -0.24 12.61 -27.35
C ARG A 264 -0.56 13.77 -26.43
N VAL A 265 -0.09 14.97 -26.78
CA VAL A 265 -0.53 16.22 -26.16
C VAL A 265 -1.79 16.72 -26.85
N GLY A 266 -2.84 17.02 -26.09
CA GLY A 266 -4.04 17.62 -26.63
C GLY A 266 -5.07 17.99 -25.58
N VAL A 267 -6.09 18.73 -25.99
CA VAL A 267 -7.23 19.10 -25.15
C VAL A 267 -8.11 17.88 -24.86
N THR A 268 -8.67 17.83 -23.66
CA THR A 268 -9.65 16.82 -23.23
C THR A 268 -10.80 17.50 -22.47
N PRO A 269 -11.90 16.81 -22.14
CA PRO A 269 -12.99 17.39 -21.36
C PRO A 269 -12.53 17.97 -20.02
N GLU A 270 -11.64 17.26 -19.33
CA GLU A 270 -11.07 17.65 -18.03
C GLU A 270 -9.94 18.69 -18.18
N PHE A 271 -9.21 18.66 -19.30
CA PHE A 271 -8.04 19.49 -19.56
C PHE A 271 -8.21 20.34 -20.83
N PRO A 272 -9.03 21.41 -20.78
CA PRO A 272 -9.35 22.24 -21.95
C PRO A 272 -8.18 23.08 -22.46
N VAL A 273 -7.11 23.22 -21.66
CA VAL A 273 -5.86 23.89 -22.05
C VAL A 273 -4.84 22.95 -22.70
N GLY A 274 -5.12 21.65 -22.69
CA GLY A 274 -4.24 20.61 -23.19
C GLY A 274 -3.43 19.94 -22.07
N ILE A 275 -3.25 18.63 -22.20
CA ILE A 275 -2.36 17.82 -21.37
C ILE A 275 -1.75 16.71 -22.23
N TYR A 276 -0.60 16.16 -21.84
CA TYR A 276 -0.16 14.88 -22.36
C TYR A 276 -1.02 13.76 -21.76
N TYR A 277 -1.50 12.84 -22.58
CA TYR A 277 -2.31 11.73 -22.12
C TYR A 277 -1.99 10.44 -22.87
N TYR A 278 -2.11 9.32 -22.19
CA TYR A 278 -1.96 8.00 -22.79
C TYR A 278 -3.30 7.49 -23.32
N MET A 279 -3.24 6.66 -24.36
CA MET A 279 -4.41 6.02 -24.94
C MET A 279 -4.34 4.51 -24.80
N VAL A 280 -5.46 3.92 -24.42
CA VAL A 280 -5.76 2.50 -24.67
C VAL A 280 -6.44 2.41 -26.04
N THR A 281 -5.92 1.56 -26.92
CA THR A 281 -6.29 1.46 -28.34
C THR A 281 -6.64 0.03 -28.74
N ASP A 282 -7.40 -0.11 -29.83
CA ASP A 282 -7.79 -1.43 -30.37
C ASP A 282 -6.61 -2.15 -31.07
N ASP A 283 -5.58 -1.40 -31.47
CA ASP A 283 -4.38 -1.90 -32.14
C ASP A 283 -3.14 -1.82 -31.25
N PHE A 284 -2.11 -2.61 -31.58
CA PHE A 284 -0.81 -2.61 -30.90
C PHE A 284 -0.26 -1.18 -30.75
N PRO A 285 0.22 -0.79 -29.55
CA PRO A 285 0.58 -1.65 -28.41
C PRO A 285 -0.56 -1.99 -27.46
N PHE A 286 -1.82 -1.71 -27.83
CA PHE A 286 -3.05 -1.82 -27.02
C PHE A 286 -3.09 -0.88 -25.82
N PHE A 287 -1.99 -0.78 -25.09
CA PHE A 287 -1.72 0.27 -24.13
C PHE A 287 -0.22 0.60 -24.09
N SER A 288 0.13 1.65 -23.37
CA SER A 288 1.48 2.16 -23.31
C SER A 288 2.50 1.11 -22.83
N ARG A 289 3.73 1.22 -23.35
CA ARG A 289 4.90 0.42 -22.94
C ARG A 289 5.99 1.26 -22.27
N CYS A 290 5.78 2.57 -22.18
CA CYS A 290 6.73 3.53 -21.67
C CYS A 290 6.03 4.76 -21.09
N LEU A 291 6.67 5.41 -20.13
CA LEU A 291 6.16 6.64 -19.53
C LEU A 291 7.07 7.81 -19.91
N LYS A 292 6.47 8.95 -20.27
CA LYS A 292 7.16 10.19 -20.64
C LYS A 292 7.32 11.15 -19.47
N GLY A 293 6.55 10.96 -18.41
CA GLY A 293 6.65 11.77 -17.21
C GLY A 293 7.66 11.24 -16.21
N ASP A 294 7.90 12.02 -15.16
CA ASP A 294 8.71 11.62 -14.02
C ASP A 294 7.91 10.67 -13.11
N PHE A 295 8.48 9.53 -12.73
CA PHE A 295 7.84 8.56 -11.86
C PHE A 295 8.86 7.84 -10.97
N ALA A 296 8.51 7.65 -9.70
CA ALA A 296 9.33 6.92 -8.75
C ALA A 296 9.42 5.45 -9.19
N GLY A 297 10.60 5.02 -9.66
CA GLY A 297 10.88 3.63 -10.07
C GLY A 297 11.18 3.44 -11.57
N GLY A 298 11.03 4.48 -12.38
CA GLY A 298 11.42 4.49 -13.80
C GLY A 298 12.87 4.84 -14.00
N GLY A 299 13.67 3.89 -14.48
CA GLY A 299 15.07 4.13 -14.81
C GLY A 299 15.22 5.15 -15.96
N GLY A 300 15.25 6.44 -15.64
CA GLY A 300 15.69 7.49 -16.55
C GLY A 300 17.19 7.38 -16.79
N GLY A 301 17.55 6.78 -17.93
CA GLY A 301 18.93 6.76 -18.42
C GLY A 301 19.19 7.93 -19.37
N GLY A 302 19.78 9.03 -18.88
CA GLY A 302 20.65 9.86 -19.72
C GLY A 302 20.44 11.38 -19.75
N GLY A 303 20.46 12.04 -18.60
CA GLY A 303 20.83 13.45 -18.49
C GLY A 303 21.61 13.65 -17.19
N VAL A 304 22.90 14.01 -17.28
CA VAL A 304 23.76 14.25 -16.12
C VAL A 304 23.13 15.37 -15.26
N PRO A 305 22.77 15.12 -13.98
CA PRO A 305 22.27 16.18 -13.11
C PRO A 305 23.36 17.22 -12.83
N ASP A 306 23.01 18.50 -12.91
CA ASP A 306 23.88 19.60 -12.48
C ASP A 306 24.03 19.55 -10.95
N CYS A 307 25.28 19.55 -10.45
CA CYS A 307 25.59 19.39 -9.03
C CYS A 307 25.21 20.61 -8.19
N ASP A 308 24.92 21.76 -8.80
CA ASP A 308 24.50 22.96 -8.08
C ASP A 308 23.02 22.88 -7.61
N ASP A 309 22.27 21.86 -8.06
CA ASP A 309 20.83 21.69 -7.77
C ASP A 309 20.53 20.64 -6.67
N VAL A 310 21.55 20.03 -6.06
CA VAL A 310 21.36 19.01 -5.01
C VAL A 310 21.36 19.63 -3.60
N PRO A 311 20.27 19.47 -2.81
CA PRO A 311 20.20 19.98 -1.44
C PRO A 311 21.25 19.35 -0.52
N LEU A 312 21.66 20.11 0.51
CA LEU A 312 22.63 19.68 1.54
C LEU A 312 22.16 18.38 2.23
N GLY A 313 22.81 17.27 1.91
CA GLY A 313 22.56 15.96 2.54
C GLY A 313 22.65 14.75 1.60
N ASN A 314 22.60 14.94 0.28
CA ASN A 314 22.63 13.84 -0.70
C ASN A 314 24.02 13.66 -1.37
N PRO A 315 24.39 12.44 -1.81
CA PRO A 315 25.74 12.13 -2.29
C PRO A 315 26.04 12.83 -3.63
N CYS A 316 27.14 13.60 -3.67
CA CYS A 316 27.82 13.96 -4.92
C CYS A 316 28.92 12.94 -5.22
N CYS A 317 28.95 12.41 -6.45
CA CYS A 317 30.10 11.66 -6.96
C CYS A 317 31.28 12.63 -7.15
N GLY A 318 32.30 12.52 -6.30
CA GLY A 318 33.45 13.43 -6.26
C GLY A 318 34.40 13.42 -7.46
N ASP A 319 34.14 12.67 -8.53
CA ASP A 319 35.00 12.66 -9.73
C ASP A 319 34.28 12.42 -11.08
N GLY A 320 32.94 12.43 -11.11
CA GLY A 320 32.19 12.48 -12.38
C GLY A 320 32.17 11.20 -13.22
N VAL A 321 32.30 10.01 -12.64
CA VAL A 321 32.06 8.73 -13.34
C VAL A 321 31.21 7.77 -12.49
N CYS A 322 30.00 7.44 -12.95
CA CYS A 322 29.16 6.37 -12.37
C CYS A 322 29.22 5.11 -13.26
N GLY A 323 29.34 3.92 -12.66
CA GLY A 323 29.18 2.64 -13.40
C GLY A 323 30.20 1.52 -13.15
N GLY A 324 30.82 1.43 -11.98
CA GLY A 324 31.65 0.27 -11.58
C GLY A 324 31.29 -0.22 -10.18
N PRO A 325 31.65 -1.45 -9.78
CA PRO A 325 31.44 -1.92 -8.41
C PRO A 325 32.36 -1.18 -7.45
N GLU A 326 31.78 -0.68 -6.35
CA GLU A 326 32.49 -0.06 -5.22
C GLU A 326 33.57 -1.00 -4.64
N THR A 327 34.72 -0.45 -4.28
CA THR A 327 35.83 -1.13 -3.57
C THR A 327 36.16 -0.38 -2.27
N GLU A 328 36.92 -0.99 -1.35
CA GLU A 328 37.28 -0.35 -0.07
C GLU A 328 38.04 1.00 -0.21
N ASP A 329 38.55 1.30 -1.41
CA ASP A 329 39.34 2.50 -1.70
C ASP A 329 38.54 3.68 -2.31
N ASN A 330 37.28 3.49 -2.75
CA ASN A 330 36.42 4.56 -3.33
C ASN A 330 35.14 4.85 -2.53
N CYS A 331 34.97 4.23 -1.37
CA CYS A 331 33.83 4.44 -0.49
C CYS A 331 34.03 5.69 0.40
N PRO A 332 33.15 6.71 0.37
CA PRO A 332 33.00 7.61 1.50
C PRO A 332 32.27 6.86 2.63
N SER A 333 32.63 7.13 3.87
CA SER A 333 32.22 6.41 5.09
C SER A 333 30.71 6.33 5.39
N ASP A 334 29.81 6.75 4.50
CA ASP A 334 28.37 6.91 4.77
C ASP A 334 27.45 6.39 3.65
N CYS A 335 27.86 5.44 2.79
CA CYS A 335 26.96 4.80 1.81
C CYS A 335 26.96 3.27 1.90
N GLY A 336 25.93 2.76 2.58
CA GLY A 336 25.51 1.37 2.66
C GLY A 336 24.44 1.33 3.73
N THR A 337 23.16 1.31 3.38
CA THR A 337 22.42 0.08 3.14
C THR A 337 21.26 0.26 2.16
N ALA A 338 20.77 -0.83 1.58
CA ALA A 338 19.54 -0.87 0.79
C ALA A 338 18.37 -0.25 1.58
N MET A 339 17.41 0.38 0.88
CA MET A 339 16.13 0.82 1.46
C MET A 339 15.38 -0.43 1.95
N VAL A 340 15.45 -0.70 3.25
CA VAL A 340 14.84 -1.88 3.88
C VAL A 340 13.61 -1.40 4.65
N PRO A 341 12.42 -1.98 4.41
CA PRO A 341 11.24 -1.57 5.16
C PRO A 341 11.41 -1.87 6.67
N PRO A 342 10.78 -1.07 7.55
CA PRO A 342 10.95 -1.17 8.99
C PRO A 342 10.50 -2.52 9.54
N ASP A 343 11.32 -3.21 10.32
CA ASP A 343 11.02 -4.53 10.87
C ASP A 343 10.13 -4.48 12.13
N LEU A 344 9.06 -5.29 12.16
CA LEU A 344 8.30 -5.55 13.39
C LEU A 344 9.06 -6.54 14.29
N ASN A 345 9.55 -6.05 15.42
CA ASN A 345 10.29 -6.83 16.42
C ASN A 345 9.37 -7.61 17.35
N SER A 346 8.26 -7.00 17.79
CA SER A 346 7.28 -7.65 18.66
C SER A 346 5.90 -7.04 18.51
N PHE A 347 4.87 -7.86 18.69
CA PHE A 347 3.47 -7.45 18.75
C PHE A 347 2.71 -8.36 19.72
N THR A 348 1.99 -7.76 20.66
CA THR A 348 1.18 -8.46 21.67
C THR A 348 -0.13 -7.74 21.91
N LEU A 349 -1.19 -8.50 22.18
CA LEU A 349 -2.45 -8.03 22.73
C LEU A 349 -2.51 -8.42 24.21
N SER A 350 -3.18 -7.61 25.03
CA SER A 350 -3.28 -7.85 26.47
C SER A 350 -4.26 -8.98 26.83
N ALA A 351 -4.94 -9.55 25.85
CA ALA A 351 -5.92 -10.62 26.01
C ALA A 351 -6.00 -11.48 24.73
N ASP A 352 -6.16 -12.78 24.90
CA ASP A 352 -6.38 -13.73 23.80
C ASP A 352 -7.87 -13.90 23.47
N SER A 353 -8.74 -13.58 24.42
CA SER A 353 -10.19 -13.51 24.23
C SER A 353 -10.84 -12.44 25.08
N VAL A 354 -12.01 -11.96 24.64
CA VAL A 354 -12.84 -10.99 25.36
C VAL A 354 -14.30 -11.44 25.39
N ASN A 355 -14.99 -11.11 26.49
CA ASN A 355 -16.42 -11.27 26.63
C ASN A 355 -17.05 -9.87 26.74
N THR A 356 -17.87 -9.50 25.76
CA THR A 356 -18.49 -8.18 25.66
C THR A 356 -19.99 -8.20 25.96
N SER A 357 -20.51 -9.30 26.53
CA SER A 357 -21.96 -9.48 26.77
C SER A 357 -22.55 -8.53 27.82
N ALA A 358 -21.74 -8.04 28.76
CA ALA A 358 -22.20 -7.26 29.90
C ALA A 358 -21.52 -5.88 30.03
N GLU A 359 -20.27 -5.75 29.60
CA GLU A 359 -19.50 -4.51 29.68
C GLU A 359 -18.52 -4.39 28.50
N ALA A 360 -18.11 -3.15 28.18
CA ALA A 360 -17.11 -2.90 27.15
C ALA A 360 -15.72 -3.33 27.67
N VAL A 361 -14.92 -3.98 26.83
CA VAL A 361 -13.61 -4.52 27.20
C VAL A 361 -12.50 -3.72 26.52
N THR A 362 -11.50 -3.28 27.28
CA THR A 362 -10.33 -2.62 26.71
C THR A 362 -9.18 -3.62 26.57
N VAL A 363 -8.65 -3.77 25.36
CA VAL A 363 -7.48 -4.59 25.05
C VAL A 363 -6.35 -3.68 24.67
N ILE A 364 -5.25 -3.74 25.42
CA ILE A 364 -4.03 -2.97 25.14
C ILE A 364 -3.20 -3.78 24.16
N TYR A 365 -2.70 -3.15 23.11
CA TYR A 365 -1.67 -3.74 22.27
C TYR A 365 -0.33 -3.06 22.53
N THR A 366 0.75 -3.80 22.39
CA THR A 366 2.11 -3.27 22.41
C THR A 366 2.83 -3.76 21.18
N LEU A 367 3.52 -2.86 20.49
CA LEU A 367 4.41 -3.23 19.40
C LEU A 367 5.76 -2.56 19.55
N SER A 368 6.78 -3.22 19.03
CA SER A 368 8.14 -2.73 18.91
C SER A 368 8.56 -2.88 17.47
N ALA A 369 9.09 -1.82 16.87
CA ALA A 369 9.60 -1.82 15.50
C ALA A 369 11.03 -1.28 15.48
N SER A 370 11.79 -1.63 14.46
CA SER A 370 13.12 -1.07 14.21
C SER A 370 13.38 -0.93 12.73
N ASP A 371 14.10 0.10 12.39
CA ASP A 371 14.60 0.40 11.07
C ASP A 371 16.12 0.58 11.16
N LEU A 372 16.87 0.01 10.24
CA LEU A 372 18.34 0.01 10.29
C LEU A 372 18.94 1.19 9.52
N ASP A 373 18.18 1.75 8.58
CA ASP A 373 18.57 2.78 7.64
C ASP A 373 17.83 4.09 7.85
N ASP A 374 16.66 4.07 8.52
CA ASP A 374 15.85 5.26 8.75
C ASP A 374 15.23 5.34 10.16
N TYR A 375 14.42 6.37 10.38
CA TYR A 375 13.61 6.59 11.56
C TYR A 375 12.17 6.11 11.34
N LEU A 376 11.58 5.55 12.38
CA LEU A 376 10.19 5.14 12.36
C LEU A 376 9.28 6.37 12.39
N LEU A 377 8.27 6.40 11.52
CA LEU A 377 7.33 7.50 11.37
C LEU A 377 6.01 7.21 12.09
N ASP A 378 5.23 6.26 11.58
CA ASP A 378 3.91 5.94 12.12
C ASP A 378 3.55 4.45 12.02
N TYR A 379 2.48 4.07 12.71
CA TYR A 379 1.98 2.71 12.73
C TYR A 379 0.45 2.67 12.78
N THR A 380 -0.10 1.59 12.23
CA THR A 380 -1.53 1.26 12.30
C THR A 380 -1.71 -0.19 12.72
N VAL A 381 -2.59 -0.44 13.70
CA VAL A 381 -3.00 -1.79 14.11
C VAL A 381 -4.50 -1.95 13.84
N ARG A 382 -4.88 -3.02 13.15
CA ARG A 382 -6.26 -3.37 12.83
C ARG A 382 -6.64 -4.71 13.45
N LEU A 383 -7.87 -4.83 13.92
CA LEU A 383 -8.53 -6.08 14.25
C LEU A 383 -9.73 -6.26 13.30
N ILE A 384 -9.79 -7.39 12.61
CA ILE A 384 -10.74 -7.64 11.54
C ILE A 384 -11.50 -8.94 11.83
N LEU A 385 -12.81 -8.85 12.06
CA LEU A 385 -13.67 -10.01 12.26
C LEU A 385 -13.85 -10.79 10.94
N ASN A 386 -13.75 -12.13 10.98
CA ASN A 386 -13.79 -13.01 9.79
C ASN A 386 -12.65 -12.78 8.78
N GLY A 387 -11.57 -12.12 9.24
CA GLY A 387 -10.53 -11.51 8.41
C GLY A 387 -9.53 -12.48 7.76
N GLY A 388 -9.95 -13.18 6.72
CA GLY A 388 -9.07 -13.31 5.56
C GLY A 388 -9.04 -11.99 4.78
N PRO A 389 -8.10 -11.80 3.83
CA PRO A 389 -7.94 -10.56 3.07
C PRO A 389 -9.13 -10.16 2.16
N ILE A 390 -10.28 -10.83 2.26
CA ILE A 390 -11.36 -10.82 1.26
C ILE A 390 -12.80 -10.72 1.85
N ASN A 391 -12.95 -10.53 3.16
CA ASN A 391 -14.29 -10.50 3.76
C ASN A 391 -14.46 -9.22 4.55
N GLY A 392 -15.28 -8.30 4.02
CA GLY A 392 -15.79 -7.09 4.66
C GLY A 392 -16.51 -7.38 5.98
N GLY A 393 -15.73 -7.70 6.99
CA GLY A 393 -16.15 -7.85 8.38
C GLY A 393 -15.99 -6.54 9.13
N GLU A 394 -16.46 -6.54 10.37
CA GLU A 394 -16.26 -5.41 11.26
C GLU A 394 -14.76 -5.18 11.52
N ILE A 395 -14.34 -3.92 11.45
CA ILE A 395 -12.95 -3.50 11.66
C ILE A 395 -12.89 -2.62 12.90
N MET A 396 -11.89 -2.86 13.75
CA MET A 396 -11.43 -1.89 14.74
C MET A 396 -10.00 -1.49 14.42
N GLU A 397 -9.74 -0.19 14.35
CA GLU A 397 -8.43 0.36 14.02
C GLU A 397 -7.90 1.26 15.14
N SER A 398 -6.59 1.22 15.35
CA SER A 398 -5.87 2.13 16.22
C SER A 398 -4.53 2.47 15.60
N ALA A 399 -4.25 3.77 15.43
CA ALA A 399 -3.05 4.28 14.79
C ALA A 399 -2.34 5.32 15.68
N GLY A 400 -1.07 5.56 15.41
CA GLY A 400 -0.29 6.57 16.10
C GLY A 400 1.07 6.81 15.46
N GLN A 401 1.81 7.78 15.98
CA GLN A 401 3.17 8.09 15.52
C GLN A 401 4.21 7.51 16.48
N PHE A 402 5.36 7.12 15.95
CA PHE A 402 6.54 6.89 16.77
C PHE A 402 7.14 8.24 17.21
N ASN A 403 8.04 8.21 18.19
CA ASN A 403 8.75 9.45 18.52
C ASN A 403 9.73 9.75 17.39
N SER A 404 9.63 10.96 16.81
CA SER A 404 10.49 11.44 15.73
C SER A 404 11.98 11.17 15.98
N ASN A 405 12.71 10.79 14.94
CA ASN A 405 14.15 10.48 14.98
C ASN A 405 14.55 9.23 15.80
N LEU A 406 13.66 8.24 15.95
CA LEU A 406 14.00 6.94 16.55
C LEU A 406 13.99 5.84 15.50
N SER A 407 15.14 5.20 15.31
CA SER A 407 15.28 4.00 14.47
C SER A 407 14.81 2.73 15.18
N THR A 408 14.44 2.81 16.46
CA THR A 408 13.79 1.72 17.19
C THR A 408 12.87 2.31 18.24
N ALA A 409 11.62 1.87 18.25
CA ALA A 409 10.62 2.40 19.16
C ALA A 409 9.63 1.31 19.57
N SER A 410 9.20 1.39 20.84
CA SER A 410 8.11 0.59 21.37
C SER A 410 6.97 1.50 21.82
N ILE A 411 5.76 1.15 21.39
CA ILE A 411 4.55 1.91 21.66
C ILE A 411 3.49 0.98 22.21
N SER A 412 2.48 1.56 22.87
CA SER A 412 1.28 0.85 23.25
C SER A 412 0.06 1.68 22.90
N GLY A 413 -0.96 1.04 22.33
CA GLY A 413 -2.29 1.62 22.13
C GLY A 413 -3.34 0.71 22.75
N ALA A 414 -4.62 1.03 22.51
CA ALA A 414 -5.71 0.24 23.05
C ALA A 414 -6.91 0.19 22.10
N PHE A 415 -7.51 -1.00 22.02
CA PHE A 415 -8.81 -1.23 21.44
C PHE A 415 -9.87 -1.23 22.53
N VAL A 416 -11.00 -0.57 22.28
CA VAL A 416 -12.17 -0.62 23.16
C VAL A 416 -13.25 -1.40 22.44
N PHE A 417 -13.46 -2.65 22.85
CA PHE A 417 -14.53 -3.53 22.37
C PHE A 417 -15.86 -3.10 23.04
N PRO A 418 -16.82 -2.53 22.29
CA PRO A 418 -18.10 -2.12 22.87
C PRO A 418 -18.93 -3.31 23.38
N ILE A 419 -19.93 -3.03 24.22
CA ILE A 419 -20.90 -4.04 24.66
C ILE A 419 -21.61 -4.63 23.44
N GLY A 420 -21.65 -5.95 23.33
CA GLY A 420 -22.28 -6.66 22.22
C GLY A 420 -21.44 -6.66 20.94
N THR A 421 -20.11 -6.56 21.06
CA THR A 421 -19.22 -6.76 19.90
C THR A 421 -19.46 -8.14 19.29
N THR A 422 -19.46 -8.21 17.96
CA THR A 422 -19.77 -9.42 17.22
C THR A 422 -18.79 -10.56 17.57
N GLU A 423 -19.36 -11.71 17.92
CA GLU A 423 -18.61 -12.91 18.31
C GLU A 423 -17.85 -13.51 17.12
N GLY A 424 -16.65 -14.01 17.39
CA GLY A 424 -15.80 -14.65 16.38
C GLY A 424 -14.33 -14.33 16.57
N GLN A 425 -13.51 -14.78 15.62
CA GLN A 425 -12.08 -14.52 15.60
C GLN A 425 -11.80 -13.20 14.89
N TRP A 426 -11.20 -12.27 15.63
CA TRP A 426 -10.73 -10.97 15.15
C TRP A 426 -9.24 -11.06 14.85
N ASN A 427 -8.87 -11.03 13.58
CA ASN A 427 -7.50 -11.18 13.12
C ASN A 427 -6.75 -9.85 13.17
N ALA A 428 -5.50 -9.89 13.63
CA ALA A 428 -4.65 -8.72 13.75
C ALA A 428 -3.90 -8.44 12.43
N ARG A 429 -3.77 -7.16 12.09
CA ARG A 429 -2.88 -6.66 11.03
C ARG A 429 -2.11 -5.45 11.55
N VAL A 430 -0.80 -5.42 11.28
CA VAL A 430 0.10 -4.35 11.73
C VAL A 430 0.78 -3.73 10.52
N LEU A 431 0.67 -2.41 10.40
CA LEU A 431 1.34 -1.59 9.40
C LEU A 431 2.33 -0.64 10.12
N ILE A 432 3.54 -0.51 9.59
CA ILE A 432 4.60 0.37 10.09
C ILE A 432 5.20 1.11 8.90
N ASN A 433 5.35 2.43 9.01
CA ASN A 433 6.01 3.28 8.02
C ASN A 433 7.24 3.96 8.62
N ASP A 434 8.29 4.16 7.83
CA ASP A 434 9.48 4.96 8.16
C ASP A 434 9.38 6.40 7.59
N GLU A 435 10.39 7.25 7.86
CA GLU A 435 10.44 8.64 7.34
C GLU A 435 10.67 8.72 5.82
N SER A 436 11.16 7.63 5.20
CA SER A 436 11.33 7.45 3.76
C SER A 436 10.12 6.82 3.06
N ASN A 437 9.02 6.60 3.80
CA ASN A 437 7.77 5.95 3.37
C ASN A 437 7.89 4.47 2.95
N ASN A 438 8.92 3.74 3.36
CA ASN A 438 8.90 2.28 3.25
C ASN A 438 7.94 1.69 4.28
N GLN A 439 7.17 0.67 3.86
CA GLN A 439 6.12 0.08 4.69
C GLN A 439 6.35 -1.40 4.95
N THR A 440 6.15 -1.79 6.22
CA THR A 440 5.93 -3.18 6.61
C THR A 440 4.45 -3.41 6.88
N ASN A 441 3.84 -4.38 6.20
CA ASN A 441 2.44 -4.77 6.36
C ASN A 441 2.35 -6.26 6.68
N LEU A 442 2.00 -6.59 7.92
CA LEU A 442 1.94 -7.96 8.42
C LEU A 442 0.51 -8.31 8.80
N GLY A 443 -0.07 -9.30 8.10
CA GLY A 443 -1.37 -9.88 8.40
C GLY A 443 -1.28 -11.04 9.40
N PRO A 444 -2.41 -11.74 9.63
CA PRO A 444 -2.45 -12.81 10.63
C PRO A 444 -1.56 -14.01 10.28
N VAL A 445 -1.30 -14.26 9.00
CA VAL A 445 -0.42 -15.34 8.55
C VAL A 445 1.04 -14.97 8.86
N GLU A 446 1.48 -13.79 8.43
CA GLU A 446 2.85 -13.32 8.61
C GLU A 446 3.19 -13.10 10.10
N LEU A 447 2.23 -12.62 10.89
CA LEU A 447 2.37 -12.52 12.35
C LEU A 447 2.54 -13.90 12.99
N ALA A 448 1.76 -14.90 12.55
CA ALA A 448 1.87 -16.27 13.06
C ALA A 448 3.21 -16.91 12.67
N GLU A 449 3.71 -16.68 11.46
CA GLU A 449 5.04 -17.13 11.02
C GLU A 449 6.17 -16.53 11.87
N LYS A 450 6.01 -15.29 12.31
CA LYS A 450 6.91 -14.62 13.27
C LYS A 450 6.68 -15.03 14.73
N ASN A 451 5.79 -16.00 15.01
CA ASN A 451 5.37 -16.41 16.36
C ASN A 451 4.82 -15.25 17.21
N LEU A 452 4.19 -14.26 16.57
CA LEU A 452 3.51 -13.15 17.22
C LEU A 452 2.01 -13.43 17.33
N GLN A 453 1.34 -12.70 18.21
CA GLN A 453 -0.10 -12.84 18.38
C GLN A 453 -0.83 -12.35 17.12
N SER A 454 -1.57 -13.23 16.45
CA SER A 454 -2.21 -12.95 15.16
C SER A 454 -3.73 -12.76 15.22
N TYR A 455 -4.36 -13.02 16.37
CA TYR A 455 -5.80 -12.83 16.55
C TYR A 455 -6.21 -12.68 18.03
N ILE A 456 -7.46 -12.27 18.23
CA ILE A 456 -8.19 -12.27 19.51
C ILE A 456 -9.60 -12.83 19.29
N ILE A 457 -10.13 -13.58 20.26
CA ILE A 457 -11.45 -14.21 20.16
C ILE A 457 -12.48 -13.39 20.94
N VAL A 458 -13.56 -12.95 20.29
CA VAL A 458 -14.75 -12.46 21.00
C VAL A 458 -15.69 -13.64 21.23
N ASP A 459 -15.82 -14.07 22.48
CA ASP A 459 -16.67 -15.20 22.87
C ASP A 459 -17.49 -14.83 24.11
N ASN A 460 -18.79 -14.66 23.92
CA ASN A 460 -19.72 -14.30 24.99
C ASN A 460 -20.32 -15.53 25.70
N THR A 461 -19.99 -16.75 25.25
CA THR A 461 -20.46 -18.00 25.86
C THR A 461 -19.69 -18.37 27.13
N VAL A 462 -18.51 -17.76 27.33
CA VAL A 462 -17.63 -18.06 28.47
C VAL A 462 -18.07 -17.29 29.72
N LEU A 463 -18.94 -17.92 30.51
CA LEU A 463 -19.03 -17.70 31.96
C LEU A 463 -18.02 -18.63 32.66
N GLY A 464 -16.73 -18.31 32.61
CA GLY A 464 -15.72 -19.18 33.23
C GLY A 464 -14.29 -18.68 33.11
N ILE A 465 -13.74 -18.27 34.24
CA ILE A 465 -12.33 -17.89 34.44
C ILE A 465 -11.43 -19.07 34.05
N GLU A 466 -10.48 -18.94 33.10
CA GLU A 466 -9.20 -19.67 33.15
C GLU A 466 -8.02 -18.92 32.47
N GLN A 467 -7.02 -18.66 33.33
CA GLN A 467 -5.56 -18.52 33.13
C GLN A 467 -4.98 -17.49 32.14
N LEU A 468 -4.67 -16.31 32.69
CA LEU A 468 -3.66 -15.37 32.18
C LEU A 468 -2.25 -15.99 32.33
N ASN A 469 -1.57 -16.28 31.22
CA ASN A 469 -0.13 -16.56 31.24
C ASN A 469 0.66 -15.25 31.29
N THR A 470 1.21 -14.96 32.47
CA THR A 470 2.02 -13.78 32.78
C THR A 470 3.49 -13.99 32.41
N GLN A 471 4.05 -13.16 31.53
CA GLN A 471 5.43 -12.71 31.72
C GLN A 471 5.44 -11.52 32.72
N PRO A 472 6.46 -11.37 33.57
CA PRO A 472 6.42 -10.41 34.67
C PRO A 472 6.59 -8.98 34.17
N LEU A 473 5.57 -8.12 34.35
CA LEU A 473 5.71 -6.67 34.19
C LEU A 473 6.69 -6.16 35.26
N GLU A 474 7.77 -5.47 34.92
CA GLU A 474 8.57 -4.79 35.95
C GLU A 474 7.75 -3.73 36.70
N PHE A 475 8.05 -3.48 37.98
CA PHE A 475 7.42 -2.36 38.71
C PHE A 475 7.85 -1.04 38.09
N SER A 476 6.89 -0.20 37.77
CA SER A 476 7.13 1.15 37.25
C SER A 476 6.05 2.10 37.76
N LEU A 477 6.47 3.28 38.22
CA LEU A 477 5.57 4.39 38.50
C LEU A 477 5.58 5.32 37.29
N PHE A 478 4.42 5.69 36.77
CA PHE A 478 4.33 6.62 35.64
C PHE A 478 4.11 8.06 36.14
N GLU A 479 4.35 9.03 35.25
CA GLU A 479 3.97 10.43 35.47
C GLU A 479 2.45 10.53 35.69
N SER A 480 2.05 11.43 36.58
CA SER A 480 0.63 11.68 36.83
C SER A 480 0.04 12.44 35.64
N TYR A 481 -1.18 12.11 35.21
CA TYR A 481 -1.85 12.82 34.13
C TYR A 481 -3.30 13.18 34.51
N PRO A 482 -3.74 14.44 34.26
CA PRO A 482 -2.94 15.58 33.77
C PRO A 482 -1.85 16.04 34.78
N ASN A 483 -0.80 16.72 34.32
CA ASN A 483 0.19 17.37 35.19
C ASN A 483 0.85 18.55 34.45
N PRO A 484 0.56 19.82 34.80
CA PRO A 484 -0.23 20.25 35.96
C PRO A 484 -1.72 19.86 35.90
N PHE A 485 -2.38 19.70 37.05
CA PHE A 485 -3.78 19.23 37.16
C PHE A 485 -4.69 20.17 37.93
N ASN A 486 -6.00 20.12 37.68
CA ASN A 486 -7.04 20.84 38.44
C ASN A 486 -8.41 20.10 38.37
N PRO A 487 -9.01 19.63 39.48
CA PRO A 487 -8.40 19.28 40.77
C PRO A 487 -8.02 17.79 40.86
N VAL A 488 -8.21 17.01 39.78
CA VAL A 488 -7.96 15.57 39.77
C VAL A 488 -6.81 15.21 38.85
N THR A 489 -5.92 14.35 39.31
CA THR A 489 -4.89 13.68 38.50
C THR A 489 -4.95 12.17 38.71
N THR A 490 -4.58 11.42 37.67
CA THR A 490 -4.46 9.96 37.72
C THR A 490 -2.99 9.58 37.78
N ILE A 491 -2.63 8.70 38.72
CA ILE A 491 -1.31 8.10 38.88
C ILE A 491 -1.39 6.66 38.39
N ARG A 492 -0.66 6.33 37.32
CA ARG A 492 -0.56 4.98 36.76
C ARG A 492 0.68 4.27 37.31
N TYR A 493 0.59 2.97 37.58
CA TYR A 493 1.69 2.13 38.03
C TYR A 493 1.51 0.68 37.58
N THR A 494 2.61 -0.06 37.43
CA THR A 494 2.60 -1.51 37.14
C THR A 494 2.95 -2.33 38.37
N VAL A 495 2.36 -3.51 38.45
CA VAL A 495 2.59 -4.48 39.53
C VAL A 495 3.07 -5.78 38.89
N SER A 496 4.27 -6.26 39.25
CA SER A 496 4.85 -7.49 38.67
C SER A 496 4.19 -8.76 39.20
N ASP A 497 3.91 -8.77 40.51
CA ASP A 497 3.46 -9.92 41.28
C ASP A 497 2.38 -9.51 42.27
N GLN A 498 1.72 -10.46 42.92
CA GLN A 498 0.78 -10.11 43.98
C GLN A 498 1.53 -9.61 45.22
N LEU A 499 1.44 -8.32 45.54
CA LEU A 499 2.05 -7.74 46.75
C LEU A 499 1.32 -6.51 47.28
N GLN A 500 1.63 -6.16 48.52
CA GLN A 500 1.17 -4.94 49.17
C GLN A 500 1.81 -3.71 48.51
N ILE A 501 0.98 -2.83 47.97
CA ILE A 501 1.38 -1.54 47.39
C ILE A 501 0.93 -0.41 48.30
N ASN A 502 1.85 0.51 48.60
CA ASN A 502 1.51 1.80 49.20
C ASN A 502 1.77 2.95 48.22
N ILE A 503 0.77 3.79 47.97
CA ILE A 503 0.93 5.05 47.24
C ILE A 503 0.52 6.20 48.14
N SER A 504 1.44 7.14 48.36
CA SER A 504 1.28 8.27 49.27
C SER A 504 1.71 9.57 48.62
N VAL A 505 1.02 10.67 48.94
CA VAL A 505 1.29 12.03 48.48
C VAL A 505 1.90 12.86 49.62
N TYR A 506 2.91 13.67 49.31
CA TYR A 506 3.68 14.50 50.23
C TYR A 506 3.78 15.95 49.75
N ASP A 507 3.86 16.90 50.69
CA ASP A 507 4.21 18.29 50.39
C ASP A 507 5.73 18.45 50.16
N MET A 508 6.16 19.62 49.68
CA MET A 508 7.59 19.91 49.44
C MET A 508 8.46 19.93 50.71
N ARG A 509 7.86 19.90 51.91
CA ARG A 509 8.57 19.77 53.20
C ARG A 509 8.66 18.31 53.65
N GLY A 510 8.11 17.36 52.87
CA GLY A 510 8.09 15.93 53.16
C GLY A 510 6.96 15.50 54.11
N ASN A 511 5.98 16.36 54.40
CA ASN A 511 4.83 15.97 55.21
C ASN A 511 3.86 15.12 54.39
N LEU A 512 3.38 14.01 54.96
CA LEU A 512 2.35 13.18 54.33
C LEU A 512 1.04 13.96 54.22
N VAL A 513 0.53 14.07 53.00
CA VAL A 513 -0.72 14.75 52.65
C VAL A 513 -1.88 13.76 52.57
N LYS A 514 -1.73 12.69 51.77
CA LYS A 514 -2.77 11.67 51.58
C LYS A 514 -2.18 10.30 51.30
N ASN A 515 -2.76 9.25 51.86
CA ASN A 515 -2.47 7.87 51.48
C ASN A 515 -3.53 7.45 50.46
N LEU A 516 -3.13 7.33 49.19
CA LEU A 516 -4.04 7.04 48.09
C LEU A 516 -4.37 5.56 48.00
N LEU A 517 -3.41 4.70 48.34
CA LEU A 517 -3.54 3.26 48.27
C LEU A 517 -2.68 2.61 49.33
N ASN A 518 -3.25 1.64 50.05
CA ASN A 518 -2.50 0.75 50.93
C ASN A 518 -3.18 -0.63 50.97
N SER A 519 -2.96 -1.44 49.94
CA SER A 519 -3.59 -2.75 49.82
C SER A 519 -2.78 -3.71 48.96
N ILE A 520 -3.10 -5.00 49.07
CA ILE A 520 -2.55 -6.03 48.17
C ILE A 520 -3.12 -5.79 46.77
N GLN A 521 -2.22 -5.66 45.80
CA GLN A 521 -2.55 -5.52 44.39
C GLN A 521 -2.12 -6.78 43.65
N TRP A 522 -2.94 -7.19 42.69
CA TRP A 522 -2.62 -8.27 41.77
C TRP A 522 -1.79 -7.73 40.59
N PRO A 523 -1.04 -8.60 39.88
CA PRO A 523 -0.24 -8.19 38.74
C PRO A 523 -1.01 -7.38 37.69
N GLY A 524 -0.29 -6.53 36.96
CA GLY A 524 -0.80 -5.73 35.85
C GLY A 524 -0.72 -4.22 36.06
N VAL A 525 -1.20 -3.47 35.07
CA VAL A 525 -1.28 -2.00 35.11
C VAL A 525 -2.46 -1.59 35.99
N LYS A 526 -2.23 -0.63 36.89
CA LYS A 526 -3.22 -0.10 37.82
C LYS A 526 -3.17 1.42 37.83
N THR A 527 -4.25 2.04 38.29
CA THR A 527 -4.37 3.49 38.43
C THR A 527 -4.96 3.86 39.76
N VAL A 528 -4.48 4.96 40.34
CA VAL A 528 -5.10 5.59 41.51
C VAL A 528 -5.25 7.10 41.25
N GLN A 529 -6.37 7.67 41.66
CA GLN A 529 -6.65 9.09 41.47
C GLN A 529 -6.38 9.88 42.74
N TRP A 530 -5.88 11.11 42.57
CA TRP A 530 -5.82 12.11 43.63
C TRP A 530 -6.61 13.35 43.22
N ASP A 531 -7.49 13.77 44.12
CA ASP A 531 -8.47 14.85 44.02
C ASP A 531 -8.04 16.13 44.76
N ALA A 532 -6.73 16.31 44.96
CA ALA A 532 -6.15 17.44 45.69
C ALA A 532 -6.72 17.62 47.13
N THR A 533 -7.09 16.54 47.82
CA THR A 533 -7.42 16.58 49.26
C THR A 533 -6.35 15.94 50.13
N ASP A 534 -6.36 16.25 51.42
CA ASP A 534 -5.62 15.52 52.44
C ASP A 534 -6.39 14.27 52.92
N ASN A 535 -5.81 13.52 53.88
CA ASN A 535 -6.44 12.36 54.51
C ASN A 535 -7.74 12.67 55.29
N TYR A 536 -8.02 13.94 55.61
CA TYR A 536 -9.25 14.36 56.27
C TYR A 536 -10.32 14.82 55.26
N GLY A 537 -10.03 14.74 53.95
CA GLY A 537 -10.91 15.19 52.88
C GLY A 537 -10.91 16.70 52.67
N ALA A 538 -9.99 17.45 53.31
CA ALA A 538 -9.87 18.90 53.11
C ALA A 538 -9.00 19.20 51.88
N ALA A 539 -9.43 20.17 51.07
CA ALA A 539 -8.68 20.60 49.89
C ALA A 539 -7.31 21.19 50.29
N VAL A 540 -6.26 20.84 49.54
CA VAL A 540 -4.91 21.37 49.74
C VAL A 540 -4.68 22.65 48.92
N SER A 541 -3.60 23.37 49.17
CA SER A 541 -3.24 24.57 48.41
C SER A 541 -2.65 24.22 47.04
N ALA A 542 -2.85 25.06 46.01
CA ALA A 542 -2.09 24.94 44.76
C ALA A 542 -0.57 24.95 45.03
N GLY A 543 0.17 24.13 44.30
CA GLY A 543 1.60 23.95 44.53
C GLY A 543 2.14 22.63 43.99
N VAL A 544 3.42 22.40 44.27
CA VAL A 544 4.11 21.15 43.91
C VAL A 544 3.94 20.12 45.02
N TYR A 545 3.63 18.90 44.62
CA TYR A 545 3.50 17.74 45.48
C TYR A 545 4.36 16.60 44.95
N LEU A 546 4.76 15.69 45.84
CA LEU A 546 5.45 14.47 45.47
C LEU A 546 4.53 13.29 45.76
N TYR A 547 4.50 12.31 44.86
CA TYR A 547 3.85 11.03 45.14
C TYR A 547 4.88 9.92 45.06
N LYS A 548 4.75 8.97 45.99
CA LYS A 548 5.67 7.87 46.17
C LYS A 548 4.91 6.55 46.14
N ILE A 549 5.42 5.58 45.38
CA ILE A 549 5.02 4.18 45.47
C ILE A 549 6.03 3.39 46.30
N GLN A 550 5.54 2.47 47.12
CA GLN A 550 6.33 1.44 47.80
C GLN A 550 5.71 0.08 47.50
N ALA A 551 6.51 -0.81 46.92
CA ALA A 551 6.09 -2.12 46.43
C ALA A 551 7.17 -3.16 46.80
N GLY A 552 7.05 -3.80 47.97
CA GLY A 552 8.14 -4.63 48.50
C GLY A 552 9.43 -3.82 48.69
N THR A 553 10.51 -4.20 47.99
CA THR A 553 11.80 -3.48 47.98
C THR A 553 11.84 -2.31 46.99
N PHE A 554 10.90 -2.25 46.04
CA PHE A 554 10.82 -1.18 45.05
C PHE A 554 10.21 0.08 45.65
N SER A 555 10.82 1.23 45.36
CA SER A 555 10.40 2.53 45.84
C SER A 555 10.74 3.59 44.80
N GLU A 556 9.72 4.25 44.26
CA GLU A 556 9.89 5.34 43.28
C GLU A 556 9.09 6.57 43.71
N THR A 557 9.60 7.76 43.41
CA THR A 557 8.96 9.04 43.76
C THR A 557 8.99 9.98 42.57
N LYS A 558 7.84 10.58 42.25
CA LYS A 558 7.65 11.53 41.16
C LYS A 558 6.96 12.80 41.65
N LYS A 559 7.00 13.85 40.83
CA LYS A 559 6.47 15.19 41.16
C LYS A 559 5.19 15.47 40.38
N MET A 560 4.27 16.20 40.99
CA MET A 560 3.04 16.68 40.35
C MET A 560 2.73 18.12 40.78
N ILE A 561 2.04 18.85 39.91
CA ILE A 561 1.75 20.29 40.09
C ILE A 561 0.23 20.47 40.12
N PHE A 562 -0.30 20.88 41.26
CA PHE A 562 -1.71 21.22 41.42
C PHE A 562 -1.95 22.70 41.10
N LEU A 563 -2.84 22.97 40.15
CA LEU A 563 -3.35 24.30 39.80
C LEU A 563 -4.74 24.48 40.38
N LYS A 564 -5.01 25.66 40.96
CA LYS A 564 -6.32 26.02 41.51
C LYS A 564 -7.25 26.56 40.44
#